data_AF-A0A238XC14-F1
#
_entry.id   AF-A0A238XC14-F1
#
_cell.length_a   1.000
_cell.length_b   1.000
_cell.length_c   1.000
_cell.angle_alpha   90.00
_cell.angle_beta   90.00
_cell.angle_gamma   90.00
#
_symmetry.space_group_name_H-M   'P 1'
#
loop_
_entity.id
_entity.type
_entity.pdbx_description
1 polymer ?
#
loop_
_entity_poly.entity_id
_entity_poly.type
_entity_poly.pdbx_seq_one_letter_code
_entity_poly.pdbx_strand_id
1 'polypeptide(L)'
;MSGNYSQERYLAAKRTVDDRALNRNVLDAFETEIREATTIVEVGAGIGTMLQRLIEWDRLPAVEELTYTLVDVDGSSLTAAIRRLPEWADDRDEVVAVDTGVDRGAGGNQVTEGDRTADDDRRSDRNRVAGETGHGACGDRAHTETVRLETDSGVVTVRAISADAMAFLADADPDAVIGCAFLDLLREPAVDELFARLPAGCLCYFPITFDGVTLFEPPTRPDLDDRITERYHADMRRRANPGDPHAGRRLVTRATRDHDLLAAGSADWVVAPGLEDAPPDGYPADEAYFLGHIVETVRGALADDPAMDDDALAEWVADRHADIDAGRLIYLAHQLDVLLRVGGD
;
A
#
# COMPACT_ATOMS: atom_id res chain seq x y z
N MET A 1 -26.39 5.26 -0.86
CA MET A 1 -25.93 4.85 -2.21
C MET A 1 -24.81 3.85 -1.99
N SER A 2 -24.96 2.57 -2.35
CA SER A 2 -23.81 1.65 -2.35
C SER A 2 -22.93 2.02 -3.54
N GLY A 3 -22.03 2.98 -3.33
CA GLY A 3 -21.07 3.42 -4.34
C GLY A 3 -20.05 2.31 -4.56
N ASN A 4 -19.76 1.97 -5.82
CA ASN A 4 -18.63 1.12 -6.15
C ASN A 4 -17.36 1.98 -5.96
N TYR A 5 -16.54 1.68 -4.95
CA TYR A 5 -15.32 2.45 -4.68
C TYR A 5 -14.18 1.93 -5.55
N SER A 6 -13.55 2.81 -6.32
CA SER A 6 -12.28 2.54 -6.98
C SER A 6 -11.14 2.48 -5.97
N GLN A 7 -10.30 1.43 -6.08
CA GLN A 7 -9.06 1.25 -5.31
C GLN A 7 -8.10 2.43 -5.51
N GLU A 8 -7.88 2.84 -6.77
CA GLU A 8 -6.98 3.96 -7.10
C GLU A 8 -7.43 5.26 -6.41
N ARG A 9 -8.73 5.58 -6.48
CA ARG A 9 -9.26 6.79 -5.82
C ARG A 9 -9.18 6.69 -4.31
N TYR A 10 -9.42 5.50 -3.74
CA TYR A 10 -9.30 5.29 -2.30
C TYR A 10 -7.86 5.54 -1.83
N LEU A 11 -6.87 4.96 -2.51
CA LEU A 11 -5.46 5.16 -2.19
C LEU A 11 -5.03 6.62 -2.37
N ALA A 12 -5.58 7.33 -3.36
CA ALA A 12 -5.35 8.77 -3.52
C ALA A 12 -6.00 9.61 -2.40
N ALA A 13 -7.25 9.30 -2.03
CA ALA A 13 -7.98 9.97 -0.96
C ALA A 13 -7.36 9.74 0.43
N LYS A 14 -6.75 8.57 0.64
CA LYS A 14 -6.02 8.19 1.85
C LYS A 14 -4.75 9.02 2.06
N ARG A 15 -4.17 9.61 0.99
CA ARG A 15 -2.86 10.26 1.05
C ARG A 15 -2.77 11.30 2.17
N THR A 16 -3.70 12.24 2.25
CA THR A 16 -3.67 13.32 3.24
C THR A 16 -3.83 12.81 4.67
N VAL A 17 -4.58 11.71 4.85
CA VAL A 17 -4.73 11.04 6.15
C VAL A 17 -3.40 10.43 6.61
N ASP A 18 -2.73 9.70 5.71
CA ASP A 18 -1.39 9.16 5.97
C ASP A 18 -0.36 10.28 6.22
N ASP A 19 -0.40 11.36 5.43
CA ASP A 19 0.58 12.45 5.49
C ASP A 19 0.62 13.12 6.88
N ARG A 20 -0.56 13.24 7.52
CA ARG A 20 -0.70 13.75 8.88
C ARG A 20 -0.31 12.73 9.95
N ALA A 21 -0.53 11.45 9.67
CA ALA A 21 -0.33 10.38 10.63
C ALA A 21 1.13 9.94 10.77
N LEU A 22 1.93 10.00 9.70
CA LEU A 22 3.33 9.59 9.72
C LEU A 22 4.10 10.25 10.87
N ASN A 23 4.78 9.41 11.67
CA ASN A 23 5.44 9.89 12.87
C ASN A 23 6.73 10.63 12.51
N ARG A 24 6.74 11.95 12.74
CA ARG A 24 7.88 12.81 12.37
C ARG A 24 9.21 12.38 12.97
N ASN A 25 9.23 11.91 14.22
CA ASN A 25 10.46 11.45 14.86
C ASN A 25 10.99 10.16 14.22
N VAL A 26 10.11 9.24 13.83
CA VAL A 26 10.51 8.00 13.13
C VAL A 26 10.98 8.33 11.71
N LEU A 27 10.31 9.25 11.03
CA LEU A 27 10.70 9.72 9.70
C LEU A 27 12.07 10.43 9.71
N ASP A 28 12.34 11.29 10.70
CA ASP A 28 13.64 11.95 10.87
C ASP A 28 14.76 10.93 11.14
N ALA A 29 14.47 9.88 11.92
CA ALA A 29 15.39 8.76 12.13
C ALA A 29 15.61 7.97 10.83
N PHE A 30 14.55 7.72 10.06
CA PHE A 30 14.63 7.01 8.78
C PHE A 30 15.53 7.77 7.79
N GLU A 31 15.32 9.07 7.62
CA GLU A 31 16.16 9.93 6.77
C GLU A 31 17.64 9.86 7.20
N THR A 32 17.90 9.83 8.51
CA THR A 32 19.27 9.73 9.02
C THR A 32 19.94 8.41 8.67
N GLU A 33 19.19 7.32 8.71
CA GLU A 33 19.72 5.97 8.53
C GLU A 33 19.81 5.54 7.06
N ILE A 34 19.04 6.18 6.17
CA ILE A 34 18.98 5.82 4.75
C ILE A 34 20.04 6.53 3.90
N ARG A 35 20.82 7.48 4.43
CA ARG A 35 21.69 8.40 3.67
C ARG A 35 22.61 7.77 2.62
N GLU A 36 23.09 6.56 2.89
CA GLU A 36 24.02 5.82 2.00
C GLU A 36 23.32 4.77 1.14
N ALA A 37 21.99 4.62 1.25
CA ALA A 37 21.24 3.64 0.48
C ALA A 37 21.18 4.02 -0.99
N THR A 38 21.47 3.04 -1.84
CA THR A 38 21.40 3.14 -3.30
C THR A 38 20.27 2.30 -3.88
N THR A 39 19.71 1.38 -3.08
CA THR A 39 18.62 0.49 -3.45
C THR A 39 17.53 0.47 -2.39
N ILE A 40 16.32 0.91 -2.77
CA ILE A 40 15.14 0.92 -1.90
C ILE A 40 14.04 0.08 -2.56
N VAL A 41 13.41 -0.77 -1.77
CA VAL A 41 12.25 -1.56 -2.20
C VAL A 41 11.04 -1.16 -1.37
N GLU A 42 9.98 -0.70 -2.01
CA GLU A 42 8.69 -0.43 -1.39
C GLU A 42 7.73 -1.61 -1.66
N VAL A 43 7.36 -2.35 -0.63
CA VAL A 43 6.40 -3.46 -0.71
C VAL A 43 4.98 -2.97 -0.38
N GLY A 44 4.00 -3.40 -1.18
CA GLY A 44 2.64 -2.88 -1.08
C GLY A 44 2.56 -1.42 -1.53
N ALA A 45 3.30 -1.07 -2.58
CA ALA A 45 3.48 0.32 -3.00
C ALA A 45 2.17 1.00 -3.45
N GLY A 46 1.14 0.24 -3.81
CA GLY A 46 -0.12 0.74 -4.32
C GLY A 46 0.11 1.69 -5.51
N ILE A 47 -0.34 2.94 -5.36
CA ILE A 47 -0.18 3.98 -6.40
C ILE A 47 1.09 4.83 -6.22
N GLY A 48 2.07 4.38 -5.42
CA GLY A 48 3.38 5.04 -5.27
C GLY A 48 3.38 6.31 -4.43
N THR A 49 2.41 6.48 -3.53
CA THR A 49 2.31 7.71 -2.72
C THR A 49 3.47 7.88 -1.74
N MET A 50 4.10 6.81 -1.25
CA MET A 50 5.23 6.91 -0.33
C MET A 50 6.47 7.48 -1.01
N LEU A 51 6.83 6.99 -2.21
CA LEU A 51 7.87 7.61 -3.04
C LEU A 51 7.63 9.11 -3.24
N GLN A 52 6.40 9.49 -3.60
CA GLN A 52 6.04 10.90 -3.80
C GLN A 52 6.24 11.72 -2.53
N ARG A 53 5.90 11.20 -1.34
CA ARG A 53 6.17 11.86 -0.06
C ARG A 53 7.66 12.03 0.19
N LEU A 54 8.45 11.00 -0.06
CA LEU A 54 9.89 11.04 0.20
C LEU A 54 10.60 12.06 -0.67
N ILE A 55 10.14 12.25 -1.91
CA ILE A 55 10.64 13.32 -2.79
C ILE A 55 10.12 14.68 -2.31
N GLU A 56 8.81 14.85 -2.14
CA GLU A 56 8.17 16.12 -1.75
C GLU A 56 8.64 16.65 -0.39
N TRP A 57 9.07 15.77 0.51
CA TRP A 57 9.55 16.14 1.84
C TRP A 57 11.07 16.15 1.97
N ASP A 58 11.78 15.98 0.86
CA ASP A 58 13.26 15.93 0.79
C ASP A 58 13.85 14.89 1.76
N ARG A 59 13.32 13.65 1.72
CA ARG A 59 13.68 12.53 2.61
C ARG A 59 14.34 11.34 1.91
N LEU A 60 14.63 11.46 0.61
CA LEU A 60 15.43 10.47 -0.11
C LEU A 60 16.92 10.65 0.20
N PRO A 61 17.74 9.58 0.09
CA PRO A 61 19.18 9.70 0.22
C PRO A 61 19.77 10.59 -0.88
N ALA A 62 20.73 11.43 -0.50
CA ALA A 62 21.43 12.33 -1.41
C ALA A 62 22.60 11.61 -2.11
N VAL A 63 22.26 10.61 -2.94
CA VAL A 63 23.21 9.79 -3.72
C VAL A 63 23.06 10.08 -5.22
N GLU A 64 24.16 9.93 -5.98
CA GLU A 64 24.17 10.23 -7.42
C GLU A 64 23.14 9.40 -8.21
N GLU A 65 22.99 8.11 -7.87
CA GLU A 65 22.03 7.20 -8.51
C GLU A 65 21.32 6.36 -7.42
N LEU A 66 20.00 6.49 -7.37
CA LEU A 66 19.10 5.73 -6.49
C LEU A 66 18.20 4.83 -7.35
N THR A 67 18.14 3.54 -7.03
CA THR A 67 17.11 2.64 -7.57
C THR A 67 15.99 2.47 -6.56
N TYR A 68 14.78 2.92 -6.92
CA TYR A 68 13.58 2.80 -6.10
C TYR A 68 12.59 1.84 -6.77
N THR A 69 12.33 0.69 -6.16
CA THR A 69 11.48 -0.36 -6.73
C THR A 69 10.14 -0.43 -6.02
N LEU A 70 9.06 -0.14 -6.75
CA LEU A 70 7.67 -0.31 -6.32
C LEU A 70 7.24 -1.75 -6.58
N VAL A 71 6.87 -2.48 -5.53
CA VAL A 71 6.40 -3.87 -5.61
C VAL A 71 4.97 -3.95 -5.08
N ASP A 72 4.07 -4.47 -5.91
CA ASP A 72 2.68 -4.72 -5.52
C ASP A 72 2.09 -5.90 -6.31
N VAL A 73 1.15 -6.63 -5.72
CA VAL A 73 0.41 -7.69 -6.41
C VAL A 73 -0.62 -7.13 -7.38
N ASP A 74 -1.12 -5.91 -7.13
CA ASP A 74 -2.07 -5.23 -8.01
C ASP A 74 -1.33 -4.42 -9.09
N GLY A 75 -1.14 -5.06 -10.25
CA GLY A 75 -0.57 -4.40 -11.43
C GLY A 75 -1.36 -3.17 -11.89
N SER A 76 -2.64 -3.04 -11.56
CA SER A 76 -3.46 -1.85 -11.90
C SER A 76 -3.03 -0.63 -11.07
N SER A 77 -2.78 -0.83 -9.78
CA SER A 77 -2.26 0.21 -8.89
C SER A 77 -0.86 0.66 -9.31
N LEU A 78 0.02 -0.27 -9.69
CA LEU A 78 1.35 0.07 -10.23
C LEU A 78 1.28 0.81 -11.57
N THR A 79 0.38 0.40 -12.46
CA THR A 79 0.12 1.12 -13.72
C THR A 79 -0.33 2.56 -13.43
N ALA A 80 -1.20 2.75 -12.43
CA ALA A 80 -1.59 4.08 -11.98
C ALA A 80 -0.42 4.85 -11.37
N ALA A 81 0.45 4.22 -10.59
CA ALA A 81 1.66 4.83 -10.04
C ALA A 81 2.56 5.41 -11.14
N ILE A 82 2.93 4.57 -12.12
CA ILE A 82 3.80 4.96 -13.24
C ILE A 82 3.15 6.03 -14.11
N ARG A 83 1.85 5.88 -14.42
CA ARG A 83 1.11 6.87 -15.22
C ARG A 83 1.07 8.25 -14.56
N ARG A 84 0.87 8.30 -13.24
CA ARG A 84 0.67 9.55 -12.48
C ARG A 84 1.97 10.21 -12.07
N LEU A 85 3.07 9.47 -12.02
CA LEU A 85 4.34 9.97 -11.49
C LEU A 85 4.91 11.15 -12.31
N PRO A 86 4.96 11.12 -13.66
CA PRO A 86 5.42 12.27 -14.45
C PRO A 86 4.53 13.50 -14.25
N GLU A 87 3.21 13.35 -14.34
CA GLU A 87 2.26 14.45 -14.15
C GLU A 87 2.37 15.07 -12.76
N TRP A 88 2.58 14.24 -11.73
CA TRP A 88 2.79 14.71 -10.37
C TRP A 88 4.14 15.43 -10.21
N ALA A 89 5.18 15.00 -10.92
CA ALA A 89 6.53 15.53 -10.84
C ALA A 89 6.72 16.85 -11.62
N ASP A 90 6.00 17.05 -12.72
CA ASP A 90 6.08 18.28 -13.54
C ASP A 90 5.76 19.56 -12.74
N ASP A 91 4.95 19.44 -11.68
CA ASP A 91 4.55 20.54 -10.80
C ASP A 91 5.41 20.65 -9.52
N ARG A 92 6.61 20.04 -9.49
CA ARG A 92 7.46 19.93 -8.29
C ARG A 92 8.81 20.58 -8.49
N ASP A 93 9.14 21.50 -7.58
CA ASP A 93 10.45 22.16 -7.58
C ASP A 93 11.59 21.17 -7.29
N GLU A 94 11.28 20.04 -6.62
CA GLU A 94 12.24 18.99 -6.28
C GLU A 94 12.62 18.08 -7.48
N VAL A 95 11.87 18.14 -8.58
CA VAL A 95 12.11 17.34 -9.79
C VAL A 95 12.49 18.24 -10.97
N VAL A 96 13.72 18.08 -11.44
CA VAL A 96 14.31 18.87 -12.52
C VAL A 96 13.91 18.34 -13.90
N ALA A 97 13.80 17.01 -14.04
CA ALA A 97 13.43 16.37 -15.30
C ALA A 97 12.82 14.98 -15.09
N VAL A 98 12.01 14.55 -16.05
CA VAL A 98 11.39 13.22 -16.09
C VAL A 98 11.68 12.56 -17.44
N ASP A 99 12.19 11.33 -17.41
CA ASP A 99 12.34 10.47 -18.60
C ASP A 99 11.62 9.13 -18.38
N THR A 100 10.79 8.73 -19.34
CA THR A 100 10.00 7.49 -19.28
C THR A 100 10.55 6.46 -20.26
N GLY A 101 10.95 5.31 -19.76
CA GLY A 101 11.50 4.21 -20.55
C GLY A 101 10.77 2.88 -20.30
N VAL A 102 10.74 2.02 -21.32
CA VAL A 102 10.32 0.62 -21.17
C VAL A 102 11.57 -0.24 -21.26
N ASP A 103 12.00 -0.82 -20.15
CA ASP A 103 13.09 -1.80 -20.18
C ASP A 103 12.53 -3.13 -20.69
N ARG A 104 12.74 -3.38 -21.98
CA ARG A 104 12.52 -4.70 -22.58
C ARG A 104 13.75 -5.53 -22.25
N GLY A 105 13.76 -6.14 -21.06
CA GLY A 105 14.91 -6.85 -20.50
C GLY A 105 15.77 -7.57 -21.54
N ALA A 106 17.07 -7.34 -21.47
CA ALA A 106 18.07 -7.90 -22.38
C ALA A 106 18.10 -9.44 -22.31
N GLY A 107 17.33 -10.09 -23.19
CA GLY A 107 17.37 -11.52 -23.46
C GLY A 107 17.17 -11.75 -24.95
N GLY A 108 18.28 -11.95 -25.68
CA GLY A 108 18.33 -11.93 -27.14
C GLY A 108 17.43 -12.92 -27.87
N ASN A 109 16.91 -12.52 -29.03
CA ASN A 109 17.45 -12.96 -30.31
C ASN A 109 16.86 -12.07 -31.41
N GLN A 110 17.72 -11.47 -32.24
CA GLN A 110 17.28 -10.91 -33.52
C GLN A 110 16.75 -12.07 -34.36
N VAL A 111 15.43 -12.16 -34.53
CA VAL A 111 14.85 -13.02 -35.55
C VAL A 111 14.85 -12.21 -36.83
N THR A 112 15.80 -12.55 -37.70
CA THR A 112 15.83 -12.14 -39.10
C THR A 112 14.49 -12.50 -39.76
N GLU A 113 13.84 -11.51 -40.38
CA GLU A 113 12.66 -11.71 -41.23
C GLU A 113 13.02 -12.67 -42.38
N GLY A 114 12.53 -13.90 -42.26
CA GLY A 114 12.54 -14.92 -43.30
C GLY A 114 11.12 -15.18 -43.76
N ASP A 115 10.79 -14.57 -44.90
CA ASP A 115 9.84 -14.98 -45.94
C ASP A 115 8.99 -16.24 -45.64
N ARG A 116 7.67 -16.06 -45.54
CA ARG A 116 6.69 -17.16 -45.69
C ARG A 116 5.45 -16.70 -46.42
N THR A 117 5.36 -17.20 -47.64
CA THR A 117 4.18 -17.29 -48.50
C THR A 117 3.12 -18.28 -47.99
N ALA A 118 1.85 -17.87 -48.17
CA ALA A 118 0.66 -18.61 -48.62
C ALA A 118 -0.04 -19.67 -47.74
N ASP A 119 -1.37 -19.47 -47.64
CA ASP A 119 -2.53 -20.40 -47.66
C ASP A 119 -2.55 -21.57 -46.65
N ASP A 120 -3.66 -21.97 -46.00
CA ASP A 120 -5.05 -22.05 -46.47
C ASP A 120 -6.03 -22.44 -45.32
N ASP A 121 -7.29 -22.07 -45.52
CA ASP A 121 -8.56 -22.76 -45.22
C ASP A 121 -9.07 -23.15 -43.79
N ARG A 122 -10.26 -22.58 -43.52
CA ARG A 122 -11.57 -23.17 -43.10
C ARG A 122 -11.91 -23.50 -41.64
N ARG A 123 -12.81 -22.65 -41.13
CA ARG A 123 -14.22 -22.90 -40.73
C ARG A 123 -14.56 -23.96 -39.65
N SER A 124 -15.22 -23.45 -38.60
CA SER A 124 -16.56 -23.80 -38.09
C SER A 124 -16.71 -24.34 -36.65
N ASP A 125 -17.62 -23.66 -35.94
CA ASP A 125 -18.67 -24.17 -35.05
C ASP A 125 -18.41 -24.72 -33.62
N ARG A 126 -19.05 -23.98 -32.68
CA ARG A 126 -19.97 -24.43 -31.62
C ARG A 126 -19.43 -25.06 -30.32
N ASN A 127 -19.48 -24.24 -29.27
CA ASN A 127 -20.25 -24.40 -28.02
C ASN A 127 -20.22 -25.77 -27.30
N ARG A 128 -19.53 -25.85 -26.15
CA ARG A 128 -20.06 -26.53 -24.93
C ARG A 128 -19.21 -26.29 -23.68
N VAL A 129 -19.95 -26.19 -22.57
CA VAL A 129 -19.57 -26.09 -21.16
C VAL A 129 -18.95 -27.40 -20.65
N ALA A 130 -17.89 -27.29 -19.81
CA ALA A 130 -17.71 -27.93 -18.50
C ALA A 130 -16.24 -28.23 -18.20
N GLY A 131 -15.81 -27.88 -16.98
CA GLY A 131 -14.99 -28.75 -16.14
C GLY A 131 -13.47 -28.72 -16.35
N GLU A 132 -12.80 -28.21 -15.30
CA GLU A 132 -11.49 -28.63 -14.81
C GLU A 132 -10.22 -28.34 -15.64
N THR A 133 -9.14 -28.13 -14.88
CA THR A 133 -7.73 -27.89 -15.24
C THR A 133 -7.41 -26.41 -15.50
N GLY A 134 -6.28 -25.87 -15.04
CA GLY A 134 -5.15 -26.44 -14.34
C GLY A 134 -4.24 -25.29 -13.91
N HIS A 135 -3.21 -25.61 -13.12
CA HIS A 135 -2.11 -24.71 -12.83
C HIS A 135 -1.44 -24.30 -14.15
N GLY A 136 -1.87 -23.17 -14.70
CA GLY A 136 -1.18 -22.47 -15.77
C GLY A 136 -0.11 -21.61 -15.13
N ALA A 137 1.14 -22.10 -15.16
CA ALA A 137 2.30 -21.24 -15.03
C ALA A 137 2.25 -20.21 -16.16
N CYS A 138 1.74 -19.01 -15.87
CA CYS A 138 1.84 -17.88 -16.76
C CYS A 138 3.24 -17.30 -16.56
N GLY A 139 4.18 -17.75 -17.40
CA GLY A 139 5.41 -17.01 -17.65
C GLY A 139 5.05 -15.76 -18.45
N ASP A 140 4.49 -14.76 -17.79
CA ASP A 140 4.42 -13.41 -18.36
C ASP A 140 5.76 -12.76 -18.05
N ARG A 141 6.48 -12.33 -19.08
CA ARG A 141 7.74 -11.61 -18.89
C ARG A 141 7.38 -10.30 -18.21
N ALA A 142 7.85 -10.10 -16.98
CA ALA A 142 7.63 -8.86 -16.23
C ALA A 142 8.04 -7.67 -17.09
N HIS A 143 7.06 -6.95 -17.63
CA HIS A 143 7.28 -5.69 -18.29
C HIS A 143 7.65 -4.70 -17.20
N THR A 144 8.93 -4.35 -17.11
CA THR A 144 9.41 -3.35 -16.15
C THR A 144 9.31 -1.99 -16.81
N GLU A 145 8.25 -1.27 -16.46
CA GLU A 145 8.16 0.16 -16.78
C GLU A 145 9.09 0.92 -15.83
N THR A 146 9.88 1.83 -16.39
CA THR A 146 10.89 2.59 -15.65
C THR A 146 10.67 4.08 -15.87
N VAL A 147 10.71 4.85 -14.78
CA VAL A 147 10.69 6.31 -14.82
C VAL A 147 11.97 6.80 -14.17
N ARG A 148 12.72 7.68 -14.83
CA ARG A 148 13.87 8.37 -14.26
C ARG A 148 13.44 9.77 -13.87
N LEU A 149 13.69 10.14 -12.62
CA LEU A 149 13.49 11.48 -12.08
C LEU A 149 14.86 12.07 -11.77
N GLU A 150 15.16 13.23 -12.33
CA GLU A 150 16.32 14.02 -11.91
C GLU A 150 15.87 14.92 -10.76
N THR A 151 16.54 14.83 -9.61
CA THR A 151 16.33 15.72 -8.46
C THR A 151 17.58 16.55 -8.23
N ASP A 152 17.51 17.53 -7.32
CA ASP A 152 18.67 18.32 -6.92
C ASP A 152 19.82 17.47 -6.32
N SER A 153 19.50 16.29 -5.81
CA SER A 153 20.45 15.41 -5.13
C SER A 153 21.00 14.27 -5.99
N GLY A 154 20.40 13.98 -7.14
CA GLY A 154 20.83 12.91 -8.04
C GLY A 154 19.71 12.37 -8.91
N VAL A 155 19.89 11.17 -9.46
CA VAL A 155 18.90 10.52 -10.32
C VAL A 155 18.19 9.40 -9.57
N VAL A 156 16.86 9.43 -9.53
CA VAL A 156 16.01 8.38 -8.98
C VAL A 156 15.45 7.55 -10.14
N THR A 157 15.92 6.32 -10.28
CA THR A 157 15.36 5.33 -11.21
C THR A 157 14.26 4.53 -10.53
N VAL A 158 13.02 4.83 -10.89
CA VAL A 158 11.81 4.19 -10.37
C VAL A 158 11.44 3.00 -11.24
N ARG A 159 11.27 1.83 -10.64
CA ARG A 159 10.84 0.59 -11.31
C ARG A 159 9.54 0.11 -10.70
N ALA A 160 8.56 -0.26 -11.52
CA ALA A 160 7.35 -0.94 -11.05
C ALA A 160 7.41 -2.42 -11.39
N ILE A 161 7.19 -3.28 -10.39
CA ILE A 161 7.24 -4.73 -10.52
C ILE A 161 5.98 -5.32 -9.89
N SER A 162 5.13 -5.93 -10.73
CA SER A 162 3.97 -6.66 -10.24
C SER A 162 4.39 -8.05 -9.75
N ALA A 163 4.45 -8.23 -8.43
CA ALA A 163 4.91 -9.46 -7.81
C ALA A 163 4.38 -9.58 -6.37
N ASP A 164 4.36 -10.81 -5.86
CA ASP A 164 4.30 -11.04 -4.42
C ASP A 164 5.57 -10.51 -3.75
N ALA A 165 5.41 -9.78 -2.65
CA ALA A 165 6.53 -9.14 -1.95
C ALA A 165 7.59 -10.17 -1.50
N MET A 166 7.16 -11.36 -1.07
CA MET A 166 8.06 -12.37 -0.53
C MET A 166 8.83 -13.07 -1.64
N ALA A 167 8.15 -13.34 -2.74
CA ALA A 167 8.77 -13.86 -3.94
C ALA A 167 9.81 -12.88 -4.51
N PHE A 168 9.52 -11.57 -4.49
CA PHE A 168 10.47 -10.56 -4.95
C PHE A 168 11.69 -10.42 -4.04
N LEU A 169 11.46 -10.31 -2.72
CA LEU A 169 12.54 -10.14 -1.74
C LEU A 169 13.46 -11.37 -1.63
N ALA A 170 13.02 -12.54 -2.10
CA ALA A 170 13.83 -13.76 -2.12
C ALA A 170 15.15 -13.65 -2.87
N ASP A 171 15.16 -12.84 -3.94
CA ASP A 171 16.30 -12.68 -4.86
C ASP A 171 16.84 -11.24 -4.86
N ALA A 172 16.28 -10.37 -4.03
CA ALA A 172 16.69 -8.97 -3.90
C ALA A 172 17.69 -8.79 -2.75
N ASP A 173 18.58 -7.80 -2.88
CA ASP A 173 19.55 -7.43 -1.84
C ASP A 173 19.45 -5.92 -1.57
N PRO A 174 18.31 -5.42 -1.04
CA PRO A 174 18.08 -3.99 -0.88
C PRO A 174 18.79 -3.42 0.35
N ASP A 175 19.29 -2.18 0.23
CA ASP A 175 19.80 -1.40 1.36
C ASP A 175 18.67 -1.06 2.35
N ALA A 176 17.47 -0.78 1.82
CA ALA A 176 16.29 -0.50 2.62
C ALA A 176 14.98 -1.08 2.03
N VAL A 177 14.07 -1.47 2.93
CA VAL A 177 12.70 -1.87 2.63
C VAL A 177 11.71 -0.95 3.32
N ILE A 178 10.69 -0.50 2.57
CA ILE A 178 9.58 0.30 3.06
C ILE A 178 8.28 -0.48 2.87
N GLY A 179 7.45 -0.56 3.91
CA GLY A 179 6.13 -1.17 3.83
C GLY A 179 5.09 -0.32 4.55
N CYS A 180 4.54 0.69 3.88
CA CYS A 180 3.56 1.61 4.44
C CYS A 180 2.16 0.97 4.45
N ALA A 181 1.53 0.85 5.64
CA ALA A 181 0.25 0.16 5.83
C ALA A 181 0.23 -1.25 5.20
N PHE A 182 1.36 -1.96 5.29
CA PHE A 182 1.59 -3.23 4.62
C PHE A 182 1.66 -4.40 5.60
N LEU A 183 2.41 -4.25 6.69
CA LEU A 183 2.79 -5.40 7.52
C LEU A 183 1.58 -6.03 8.24
N ASP A 184 0.54 -5.25 8.55
CA ASP A 184 -0.71 -5.75 9.13
C ASP A 184 -1.56 -6.60 8.18
N LEU A 185 -1.23 -6.62 6.89
CA LEU A 185 -1.82 -7.54 5.92
C LEU A 185 -1.27 -8.97 6.06
N LEU A 186 -0.14 -9.13 6.76
CA LEU A 186 0.53 -10.39 6.98
C LEU A 186 0.19 -10.94 8.37
N ARG A 187 0.23 -12.27 8.50
CA ARG A 187 0.14 -12.99 9.76
C ARG A 187 1.44 -13.75 10.00
N GLU A 188 1.75 -14.11 11.23
CA GLU A 188 2.76 -15.13 11.51
C GLU A 188 2.30 -16.46 10.88
N PRO A 189 3.04 -17.10 9.95
CA PRO A 189 4.51 -17.11 9.75
C PRO A 189 5.05 -16.27 8.58
N ALA A 190 4.21 -15.52 7.87
CA ALA A 190 4.65 -14.74 6.70
C ALA A 190 5.55 -13.56 7.09
N VAL A 191 5.35 -12.97 8.27
CA VAL A 191 6.24 -11.94 8.81
C VAL A 191 7.62 -12.53 9.13
N ASP A 192 7.68 -13.71 9.75
CA ASP A 192 8.94 -14.46 9.93
C ASP A 192 9.65 -14.71 8.59
N GLU A 193 8.92 -15.16 7.57
CA GLU A 193 9.49 -15.38 6.24
C GLU A 193 10.04 -14.08 5.64
N LEU A 194 9.35 -12.95 5.83
CA LEU A 194 9.82 -11.64 5.36
C LEU A 194 11.18 -11.28 5.89
N PHE A 195 11.33 -11.28 7.20
CA PHE A 195 12.62 -10.93 7.80
C PHE A 195 13.70 -11.97 7.50
N ALA A 196 13.34 -13.24 7.28
CA ALA A 196 14.30 -14.28 6.90
C ALA A 196 14.85 -14.13 5.46
N ARG A 197 14.17 -13.37 4.58
CA ARG A 197 14.68 -13.06 3.23
C ARG A 197 15.57 -11.82 3.19
N LEU A 198 15.51 -10.95 4.21
CA LEU A 198 16.22 -9.68 4.20
C LEU A 198 17.69 -9.86 4.61
N PRO A 199 18.62 -9.16 3.94
CA PRO A 199 20.03 -9.24 4.31
C PRO A 199 20.26 -8.62 5.70
N ALA A 200 21.23 -9.16 6.43
CA ALA A 200 21.67 -8.56 7.69
C ALA A 200 22.12 -7.12 7.46
N GLY A 201 21.66 -6.19 8.30
CA GLY A 201 21.93 -4.77 8.14
C GLY A 201 20.94 -4.01 7.26
N CYS A 202 20.02 -4.70 6.56
CA CYS A 202 18.94 -4.05 5.81
C CYS A 202 18.13 -3.13 6.71
N LEU A 203 17.89 -1.90 6.27
CA LEU A 203 17.03 -0.95 6.97
C LEU A 203 15.56 -1.26 6.66
N CYS A 204 14.68 -1.36 7.65
CA CYS A 204 13.26 -1.56 7.43
C CYS A 204 12.43 -0.46 8.07
N TYR A 205 11.60 0.21 7.26
CA TYR A 205 10.64 1.19 7.72
C TYR A 205 9.21 0.71 7.42
N PHE A 206 8.43 0.45 8.46
CA PHE A 206 7.05 -0.01 8.37
C PHE A 206 6.11 1.04 8.98
N PRO A 207 5.83 2.13 8.27
CA PRO A 207 4.90 3.13 8.74
C PRO A 207 3.45 2.64 8.71
N ILE A 208 2.61 3.23 9.55
CA ILE A 208 1.15 3.05 9.51
C ILE A 208 0.76 1.57 9.72
N THR A 209 1.53 0.84 10.54
CA THR A 209 1.24 -0.57 10.86
C THR A 209 0.10 -0.63 11.88
N PHE A 210 -1.04 -1.21 11.50
CA PHE A 210 -2.26 -1.21 12.33
C PHE A 210 -2.09 -1.90 13.69
N ASP A 211 -2.69 -1.32 14.74
CA ASP A 211 -2.62 -1.84 16.12
C ASP A 211 -3.95 -1.77 16.89
N GLY A 212 -5.03 -2.18 16.24
CA GLY A 212 -6.18 -2.78 16.94
C GLY A 212 -7.17 -1.78 17.53
N VAL A 213 -7.14 -0.54 17.07
CA VAL A 213 -8.14 0.48 17.41
C VAL A 213 -8.75 1.02 16.13
N THR A 214 -10.07 0.98 16.06
CA THR A 214 -10.89 1.62 15.03
C THR A 214 -12.07 2.24 15.75
N LEU A 215 -12.30 3.54 15.59
CA LEU A 215 -13.36 4.26 16.30
C LEU A 215 -14.10 5.18 15.33
N PHE A 216 -15.41 5.31 15.57
CA PHE A 216 -16.30 6.21 14.85
C PHE A 216 -17.02 7.10 15.86
N GLU A 217 -16.97 8.40 15.65
CA GLU A 217 -17.58 9.43 16.50
C GLU A 217 -18.46 10.36 15.64
N PRO A 218 -19.62 10.83 16.12
CA PRO A 218 -20.26 10.44 17.37
C PRO A 218 -20.83 9.01 17.32
N PRO A 219 -20.91 8.29 18.45
CA PRO A 219 -21.63 7.03 18.48
C PRO A 219 -23.11 7.29 18.17
N THR A 220 -23.66 6.54 17.21
CA THR A 220 -25.10 6.58 16.94
C THR A 220 -25.83 5.56 17.79
N ARG A 221 -25.19 4.40 18.01
CA ARG A 221 -25.72 3.26 18.76
C ARG A 221 -24.56 2.58 19.48
N PRO A 222 -24.17 3.05 20.69
CA PRO A 222 -22.93 2.63 21.35
C PRO A 222 -22.70 1.12 21.38
N ASP A 223 -23.70 0.32 21.82
CA ASP A 223 -23.58 -1.13 21.89
C ASP A 223 -23.39 -1.79 20.51
N LEU A 224 -23.98 -1.21 19.46
CA LEU A 224 -23.82 -1.70 18.08
C LEU A 224 -22.48 -1.26 17.49
N ASP A 225 -22.05 -0.02 17.76
CA ASP A 225 -20.76 0.53 17.33
C ASP A 225 -19.60 -0.31 17.89
N ASP A 226 -19.66 -0.65 19.19
CA ASP A 226 -18.69 -1.52 19.86
C ASP A 226 -18.70 -2.92 19.25
N ARG A 227 -19.88 -3.50 19.04
CA ARG A 227 -20.03 -4.84 18.44
C ARG A 227 -19.49 -4.88 17.01
N ILE A 228 -19.79 -3.88 16.18
CA ILE A 228 -19.30 -3.80 14.79
C ILE A 228 -17.78 -3.74 14.78
N THR A 229 -17.18 -2.92 15.63
CA THR A 229 -15.72 -2.81 15.75
C THR A 229 -15.08 -4.13 16.18
N GLU A 230 -15.61 -4.78 17.22
CA GLU A 230 -15.13 -6.07 17.69
C GLU A 230 -15.20 -7.14 16.59
N ARG A 231 -16.34 -7.22 15.89
CA ARG A 231 -16.54 -8.19 14.81
C ARG A 231 -15.65 -7.90 13.61
N TYR A 232 -15.44 -6.64 13.27
CA TYR A 232 -14.56 -6.23 12.17
C TYR A 232 -13.12 -6.68 12.43
N HIS A 233 -12.59 -6.44 13.64
CA HIS A 233 -11.24 -6.91 14.01
C HIS A 233 -11.16 -8.44 14.09
N ALA A 234 -12.24 -9.12 14.47
CA ALA A 234 -12.31 -10.58 14.42
C ALA A 234 -12.30 -11.11 12.98
N ASP A 235 -12.94 -10.43 12.03
CA ASP A 235 -12.89 -10.78 10.60
C ASP A 235 -11.48 -10.67 10.02
N MET A 236 -10.72 -9.62 10.36
CA MET A 236 -9.33 -9.47 9.92
C MET A 236 -8.46 -10.71 10.17
N ARG A 237 -8.78 -11.48 11.23
CA ARG A 237 -8.11 -12.74 11.60
C ARG A 237 -8.67 -13.99 10.91
N ARG A 238 -9.88 -13.96 10.36
CA ARG A 238 -10.63 -15.13 9.87
C ARG A 238 -10.84 -15.16 8.35
N ARG A 239 -10.74 -14.01 7.67
CA ARG A 239 -10.88 -13.89 6.21
C ARG A 239 -9.89 -14.80 5.46
N ALA A 240 -10.06 -14.98 4.15
CA ALA A 240 -9.25 -15.91 3.34
C ALA A 240 -7.74 -15.59 3.35
N ASN A 241 -7.40 -14.29 3.36
CA ASN A 241 -6.05 -13.79 3.58
C ASN A 241 -5.97 -13.06 4.93
N PRO A 242 -5.83 -13.78 6.06
CA PRO A 242 -5.80 -13.14 7.36
C PRO A 242 -4.60 -12.22 7.53
N GLY A 243 -4.85 -11.04 8.11
CA GLY A 243 -3.82 -10.16 8.66
C GLY A 243 -3.80 -10.24 10.19
N ASP A 244 -3.08 -9.33 10.84
CA ASP A 244 -3.05 -9.22 12.30
C ASP A 244 -3.52 -7.83 12.77
N PRO A 245 -4.66 -7.73 13.48
CA PRO A 245 -5.12 -6.44 14.01
C PRO A 245 -4.20 -5.89 15.11
N HIS A 246 -3.18 -6.62 15.55
CA HIS A 246 -2.18 -6.17 16.51
C HIS A 246 -0.75 -6.25 15.93
N ALA A 247 -0.62 -6.12 14.61
CA ALA A 247 0.67 -6.19 13.94
C ALA A 247 1.66 -5.16 14.48
N GLY A 248 1.21 -3.93 14.77
CA GLY A 248 2.08 -2.87 15.28
C GLY A 248 2.83 -3.26 16.55
N ARG A 249 2.13 -3.65 17.62
CA ARG A 249 2.78 -4.02 18.90
C ARG A 249 3.64 -5.28 18.78
N ARG A 250 3.29 -6.20 17.87
CA ARG A 250 4.09 -7.39 17.60
C ARG A 250 5.37 -7.06 16.85
N LEU A 251 5.30 -6.13 15.89
CA LEU A 251 6.46 -5.62 15.18
C LEU A 251 7.45 -4.97 16.14
N VAL A 252 6.97 -4.14 17.08
CA VAL A 252 7.84 -3.58 18.13
C VAL A 252 8.47 -4.69 18.98
N THR A 253 7.68 -5.68 19.41
CA THR A 253 8.18 -6.82 20.19
C THR A 253 9.29 -7.57 19.43
N ARG A 254 9.06 -7.88 18.15
CA ARG A 254 10.04 -8.51 17.27
C ARG A 254 11.30 -7.66 17.13
N ALA A 255 11.14 -6.37 16.81
CA ALA A 255 12.24 -5.45 16.62
C ALA A 255 13.15 -5.36 17.86
N THR A 256 12.59 -5.45 19.06
CA THR A 256 13.40 -5.45 20.30
C THR A 256 14.08 -6.78 20.65
N ARG A 257 13.63 -7.88 20.03
CA ARG A 257 14.08 -9.23 20.37
C ARG A 257 15.11 -9.77 19.37
N ASP A 258 14.87 -9.53 18.09
CA ASP A 258 15.55 -10.22 16.99
C ASP A 258 16.36 -9.26 16.10
N HIS A 259 16.18 -7.95 16.27
CA HIS A 259 16.71 -6.91 15.39
C HIS A 259 17.17 -5.69 16.21
N ASP A 260 17.67 -4.66 15.54
CA ASP A 260 18.00 -3.39 16.17
C ASP A 260 16.84 -2.41 15.96
N LEU A 261 16.02 -2.20 17.00
CA LEU A 261 14.98 -1.17 16.97
C LEU A 261 15.62 0.23 17.02
N LEU A 262 15.44 1.01 15.94
CA LEU A 262 16.03 2.34 15.81
C LEU A 262 15.07 3.45 16.26
N ALA A 263 13.79 3.35 15.88
CA ALA A 263 12.76 4.27 16.31
C ALA A 263 11.36 3.63 16.24
N ALA A 264 10.46 4.05 17.11
CA ALA A 264 9.04 3.71 17.02
C ALA A 264 8.18 4.85 17.55
N GLY A 265 6.99 5.03 17.00
CA GLY A 265 6.07 6.08 17.40
C GLY A 265 4.65 5.84 16.92
N SER A 266 3.67 6.51 17.54
CA SER A 266 2.27 6.48 17.11
C SER A 266 2.12 7.11 15.73
N ALA A 267 1.27 6.51 14.91
CA ALA A 267 0.92 6.99 13.58
C ALA A 267 -0.60 7.00 13.40
N ASP A 268 -1.30 7.68 14.30
CA ASP A 268 -2.76 7.61 14.35
C ASP A 268 -3.40 8.31 13.15
N TRP A 269 -4.31 7.62 12.47
CA TRP A 269 -5.24 8.29 11.57
C TRP A 269 -6.25 9.07 12.40
N VAL A 270 -6.29 10.38 12.18
CA VAL A 270 -7.33 11.26 12.70
C VAL A 270 -8.00 11.94 11.50
N VAL A 271 -9.26 11.59 11.26
CA VAL A 271 -10.09 12.20 10.23
C VAL A 271 -11.26 12.86 10.93
N ALA A 272 -11.35 14.18 10.80
CA ALA A 272 -12.39 14.98 11.44
C ALA A 272 -12.78 16.15 10.53
N PRO A 273 -14.05 16.57 10.56
CA PRO A 273 -14.46 17.78 9.86
C PRO A 273 -13.82 19.02 10.48
N GLY A 274 -13.53 20.03 9.65
CA GLY A 274 -12.91 21.28 10.10
C GLY A 274 -11.46 21.15 10.60
N LEU A 275 -10.81 20.00 10.40
CA LEU A 275 -9.40 19.81 10.69
C LEU A 275 -8.55 20.62 9.69
N GLU A 276 -7.51 21.30 10.18
CA GLU A 276 -6.59 22.09 9.34
C GLU A 276 -7.31 23.08 8.41
N ASP A 277 -7.03 23.04 7.10
CA ASP A 277 -7.58 23.92 6.08
C ASP A 277 -8.93 23.44 5.53
N ALA A 278 -9.59 22.50 6.22
CA ALA A 278 -10.90 22.01 5.82
C ALA A 278 -11.96 23.11 5.85
N PRO A 279 -12.96 23.05 4.97
CA PRO A 279 -14.14 23.91 5.08
C PRO A 279 -14.88 23.64 6.40
N PRO A 280 -15.62 24.63 6.95
CA PRO A 280 -16.25 24.53 8.26
C PRO A 280 -17.13 23.29 8.49
N ASP A 281 -17.77 22.78 7.42
CA ASP A 281 -18.66 21.62 7.45
C ASP A 281 -18.17 20.49 6.50
N GLY A 282 -16.85 20.32 6.37
CA GLY A 282 -16.28 19.28 5.52
C GLY A 282 -14.88 18.86 5.92
N TYR A 283 -14.26 18.06 5.05
CA TYR A 283 -12.94 17.47 5.29
C TYR A 283 -11.84 18.17 4.44
N PRO A 284 -10.56 18.09 4.83
CA PRO A 284 -9.46 18.82 4.16
C PRO A 284 -9.32 18.52 2.66
N ALA A 285 -9.59 17.27 2.25
CA ALA A 285 -9.44 16.80 0.88
C ALA A 285 -10.56 15.79 0.52
N ASP A 286 -10.29 14.76 -0.30
CA ASP A 286 -11.24 13.70 -0.66
C ASP A 286 -11.50 12.70 0.49
N GLU A 287 -11.33 13.12 1.74
CA GLU A 287 -11.39 12.24 2.91
C GLU A 287 -12.81 11.74 3.20
N ALA A 288 -13.85 12.45 2.74
CA ALA A 288 -15.21 11.91 2.75
C ALA A 288 -15.31 10.60 1.93
N TYR A 289 -14.61 10.53 0.80
CA TYR A 289 -14.52 9.31 0.01
C TYR A 289 -13.70 8.23 0.73
N PHE A 290 -12.61 8.60 1.41
CA PHE A 290 -11.87 7.68 2.28
C PHE A 290 -12.77 7.08 3.37
N LEU A 291 -13.51 7.92 4.11
CA LEU A 291 -14.44 7.47 5.16
C LEU A 291 -15.53 6.56 4.61
N GLY A 292 -16.13 6.92 3.48
CA GLY A 292 -17.13 6.10 2.82
C GLY A 292 -16.59 4.73 2.43
N HIS A 293 -15.34 4.66 1.96
CA HIS A 293 -14.67 3.40 1.66
C HIS A 293 -14.44 2.56 2.93
N ILE A 294 -14.03 3.18 4.05
CA ILE A 294 -13.86 2.48 5.34
C ILE A 294 -15.20 1.88 5.80
N VAL A 295 -16.29 2.65 5.75
CA VAL A 295 -17.64 2.16 6.12
C VAL A 295 -18.06 0.98 5.26
N GLU A 296 -17.85 1.05 3.94
CA GLU A 296 -18.16 -0.05 3.03
C GLU A 296 -17.24 -1.27 3.23
N THR A 297 -15.98 -1.05 3.63
CA THR A 297 -15.05 -2.12 3.99
C THR A 297 -15.54 -2.87 5.21
N VAL A 298 -15.98 -2.15 6.25
CA VAL A 298 -16.59 -2.76 7.43
C VAL A 298 -17.89 -3.51 7.07
N ARG A 299 -18.74 -2.92 6.22
CA ARG A 299 -19.94 -3.61 5.70
C ARG A 299 -19.58 -4.91 5.00
N GLY A 300 -18.62 -4.88 4.10
CA GLY A 300 -18.20 -6.05 3.32
C GLY A 300 -17.63 -7.16 4.21
N ALA A 301 -16.81 -6.80 5.20
CA ALA A 301 -16.23 -7.75 6.16
C ALA A 301 -17.29 -8.45 7.03
N LEU A 302 -18.40 -7.78 7.31
CA LEU A 302 -19.45 -8.27 8.22
C LEU A 302 -20.68 -8.83 7.50
N ALA A 303 -20.75 -8.73 6.18
CA ALA A 303 -21.92 -9.13 5.39
C ALA A 303 -22.29 -10.61 5.54
N ASP A 304 -21.29 -11.48 5.75
CA ASP A 304 -21.48 -12.92 5.93
C ASP A 304 -21.23 -13.37 7.40
N ASP A 305 -21.13 -12.43 8.35
CA ASP A 305 -20.88 -12.76 9.75
C ASP A 305 -22.19 -13.21 10.45
N PRO A 306 -22.33 -14.49 10.85
CA PRO A 306 -23.57 -14.99 11.46
C PRO A 306 -23.87 -14.41 12.85
N ALA A 307 -22.92 -13.69 13.46
CA ALA A 307 -23.12 -12.97 14.71
C ALA A 307 -23.54 -11.50 14.50
N MET A 308 -23.70 -11.08 13.25
CA MET A 308 -24.20 -9.76 12.89
C MET A 308 -25.62 -9.87 12.32
N ASP A 309 -26.47 -8.90 12.67
CA ASP A 309 -27.82 -8.78 12.11
C ASP A 309 -27.74 -7.87 10.87
N ASP A 310 -28.20 -8.37 9.73
CA ASP A 310 -28.07 -7.69 8.44
C ASP A 310 -28.78 -6.33 8.40
N ASP A 311 -29.97 -6.24 9.00
CA ASP A 311 -30.73 -5.00 9.09
C ASP A 311 -30.01 -3.99 9.98
N ALA A 312 -29.53 -4.41 11.16
CA ALA A 312 -28.74 -3.55 12.04
C ALA A 312 -27.45 -3.05 11.38
N LEU A 313 -26.75 -3.89 10.62
CA LEU A 313 -25.55 -3.50 9.86
C LEU A 313 -25.90 -2.50 8.76
N ALA A 314 -26.97 -2.75 8.00
CA ALA A 314 -27.42 -1.86 6.93
C ALA A 314 -27.82 -0.48 7.48
N GLU A 315 -28.51 -0.43 8.61
CA GLU A 315 -28.86 0.82 9.27
C GLU A 315 -27.63 1.55 9.82
N TRP A 316 -26.65 0.83 10.40
CA TRP A 316 -25.39 1.44 10.84
C TRP A 316 -24.63 2.07 9.66
N VAL A 317 -24.54 1.38 8.52
CA VAL A 317 -23.92 1.90 7.30
C VAL A 317 -24.64 3.17 6.83
N ALA A 318 -25.98 3.16 6.84
CA ALA A 318 -26.77 4.33 6.46
C ALA A 318 -26.53 5.52 7.40
N ASP A 319 -26.47 5.29 8.71
CA ASP A 319 -26.15 6.31 9.71
C ASP A 319 -24.75 6.91 9.47
N ARG A 320 -23.75 6.07 9.20
CA ARG A 320 -22.37 6.51 8.93
C ARG A 320 -22.25 7.31 7.64
N HIS A 321 -22.90 6.90 6.56
CA HIS A 321 -22.93 7.70 5.33
C HIS A 321 -23.65 9.04 5.54
N ALA A 322 -24.72 9.06 6.34
CA ALA A 322 -25.39 10.31 6.70
C ALA A 322 -24.51 11.21 7.61
N ASP A 323 -23.65 10.64 8.45
CA ASP A 323 -22.64 11.39 9.20
C ASP A 323 -21.57 11.99 8.26
N ILE A 324 -21.12 11.23 7.25
CA ILE A 324 -20.12 11.69 6.26
C ILE A 324 -20.69 12.80 5.39
N ASP A 325 -21.89 12.61 4.83
CA ASP A 325 -22.57 13.59 3.96
C ASP A 325 -22.86 14.90 4.69
N ALA A 326 -23.08 14.82 6.01
CA ALA A 326 -23.28 15.99 6.87
C ALA A 326 -21.98 16.60 7.41
N GLY A 327 -20.81 16.08 7.03
CA GLY A 327 -19.51 16.58 7.51
C GLY A 327 -19.36 16.50 9.02
N ARG A 328 -19.82 15.40 9.64
CA ARG A 328 -19.79 15.22 11.10
C ARG A 328 -19.15 13.93 11.59
N LEU A 329 -18.87 12.97 10.70
CA LEU A 329 -18.18 11.74 11.09
C LEU A 329 -16.72 12.05 11.44
N ILE A 330 -16.30 11.62 12.62
CA ILE A 330 -14.91 11.54 13.05
C ILE A 330 -14.51 10.07 13.03
N TYR A 331 -13.32 9.80 12.50
CA TYR A 331 -12.74 8.46 12.43
C TYR A 331 -11.34 8.48 13.02
N LEU A 332 -11.06 7.48 13.87
CA LEU A 332 -9.76 7.28 14.47
C LEU A 332 -9.28 5.84 14.22
N ALA A 333 -8.00 5.68 13.89
CA ALA A 333 -7.35 4.37 13.89
C ALA A 333 -5.97 4.45 14.55
N HIS A 334 -5.67 3.51 15.45
CA HIS A 334 -4.35 3.44 16.09
C HIS A 334 -3.39 2.58 15.26
N GLN A 335 -2.22 3.14 15.00
CA GLN A 335 -1.18 2.51 14.20
C GLN A 335 0.20 2.92 14.75
N LEU A 336 1.22 2.19 14.33
CA LEU A 336 2.60 2.45 14.71
C LEU A 336 3.49 2.59 13.47
N ASP A 337 4.36 3.59 13.52
CA ASP A 337 5.54 3.66 12.69
C ASP A 337 6.68 2.95 13.41
N VAL A 338 7.34 2.02 12.72
CA VAL A 338 8.50 1.31 13.27
C VAL A 338 9.65 1.34 12.27
N LEU A 339 10.81 1.77 12.74
CA LEU A 339 12.08 1.74 12.04
C LEU A 339 13.03 0.79 12.77
N LEU A 340 13.58 -0.17 12.03
CA LEU A 340 14.51 -1.15 12.58
C LEU A 340 15.60 -1.47 11.56
N ARG A 341 16.69 -2.09 12.03
CA ARG A 341 17.71 -2.70 11.19
C ARG A 341 17.74 -4.20 11.42
N VAL A 342 17.72 -4.97 10.34
CA VAL A 342 17.72 -6.43 10.41
C VAL A 342 19.01 -6.89 11.09
N GLY A 343 18.85 -7.59 12.21
CA GLY A 343 19.96 -8.16 12.97
C GLY A 343 20.74 -9.18 12.13
N GLY A 344 22.05 -9.30 12.40
CA GLY A 344 22.85 -10.42 11.91
C GLY A 344 22.78 -11.61 12.87
N ASP A 345 22.84 -12.82 12.33
CA ASP A 345 23.03 -14.05 13.11
C ASP A 345 24.37 -14.09 13.86
#